data_AF-A0A177PKS0-F1
#
_entry.id   AF-A0A177PKS0-F1
#
_cell.length_a   1.000
_cell.length_b   1.000
_cell.length_c   1.000
_cell.angle_alpha   90.00
_cell.angle_beta   90.00
_cell.angle_gamma   90.00
#
_symmetry.space_group_name_H-M   'P 1'
#
loop_
_entity.id
_entity.type
_entity.pdbx_description
1 polymer ?
#
loop_
_entity_poly.entity_id
_entity_poly.type
_entity_poly.pdbx_seq_one_letter_code
_entity_poly.pdbx_strand_id
1 'polypeptide(L)'
;MSMQAHEIASPPAREPFEARRLREMALSAGADDVGFVSIDDPAIAFERAEILAAFPYARTLVSFVMRMNRENIRSPARSLANVEFHRVGDETDAVSHRLTRKLEDMGVRAAYPAMAFPMEAARWPAKMWVVSHKPVAVAAGLGKMGVHRNVIHPKFGNFILLGTVVVDVALDSYSRPLDYNPCLSCKLCVAVCPTGAIAPDGGFDFAACYTHNYREFMGGFMDWVETIADAKSAAGYREKVEDAESVSMWQSLAYGPNYKAAYCLAVCPAGEDVIGAYRGDRSGFLQSIVDPLKKKKETIYVTPLSDAEDYVKRRFPHKRVKRVANGMRAASIASFARGLSLRFQKKRAAGLSAVYHFAFSGAERKDLTVRIDNGRLEVGEGLIGKADLVIRADAQSWLRFLRKERSLLWALVTLEIRLRGDPRLLAAFGKCFP
;
A
#
# COMPACT_ATOMS: atom_id res chain seq x y z
N MET A 1 45.26 26.71 -2.76
CA MET A 1 45.48 25.26 -3.01
C MET A 1 44.14 24.67 -3.41
N SER A 2 43.99 24.33 -4.69
CA SER A 2 42.79 23.74 -5.27
C SER A 2 42.71 22.26 -4.86
N MET A 3 41.64 21.86 -4.18
CA MET A 3 41.34 20.45 -3.94
C MET A 3 40.87 19.85 -5.27
N GLN A 4 41.74 19.08 -5.92
CA GLN A 4 41.37 18.24 -7.05
C GLN A 4 40.37 17.19 -6.55
N ALA A 5 39.17 17.21 -7.12
CA ALA A 5 38.22 16.12 -7.00
C ALA A 5 38.89 14.85 -7.56
N HIS A 6 39.10 13.85 -6.70
CA HIS A 6 39.43 12.51 -7.17
C HIS A 6 38.23 11.98 -7.96
N GLU A 7 38.36 11.98 -9.29
CA GLU A 7 37.54 11.13 -10.15
C GLU A 7 37.76 9.68 -9.72
N ILE A 8 36.73 9.08 -9.12
CA ILE A 8 36.68 7.64 -8.88
C ILE A 8 36.59 6.99 -10.27
N ALA A 9 37.71 6.47 -10.76
CA ALA A 9 37.77 5.71 -11.99
C ALA A 9 36.70 4.61 -11.97
N SER A 10 35.88 4.54 -13.02
CA SER A 10 34.91 3.46 -13.17
C SER A 10 35.65 2.13 -13.20
N PRO A 11 35.25 1.13 -12.39
CA PRO A 11 35.89 -0.17 -12.40
C PRO A 11 35.82 -0.78 -13.81
N PRO A 12 36.83 -1.56 -14.23
CA PRO A 12 36.85 -2.20 -15.54
C PRO A 12 35.56 -3.00 -15.75
N ALA A 13 35.07 -3.02 -16.99
CA ALA A 13 33.87 -3.75 -17.36
C ALA A 13 34.07 -5.25 -17.05
N ARG A 14 33.48 -5.72 -15.95
CA ARG A 14 33.39 -7.14 -15.62
C ARG A 14 32.53 -7.83 -16.69
N GLU A 15 32.93 -9.02 -17.10
CA GLU A 15 32.08 -9.86 -17.94
C GLU A 15 30.69 -10.02 -17.30
N PRO A 16 29.60 -10.06 -18.09
CA PRO A 16 28.25 -10.23 -17.55
C PRO A 16 28.17 -11.50 -16.71
N PHE A 17 27.50 -11.42 -15.56
CA PHE A 17 27.27 -12.57 -14.70
C PHE A 17 26.22 -13.47 -15.32
N GLU A 18 26.45 -14.79 -15.35
CA GLU A 18 25.49 -15.74 -15.92
C GLU A 18 24.17 -15.73 -15.13
N ALA A 19 23.06 -15.37 -15.78
CA ALA A 19 21.74 -15.35 -15.14
C ALA A 19 21.31 -16.73 -14.63
N ARG A 20 21.69 -17.80 -15.34
CA ARG A 20 21.45 -19.19 -14.93
C ARG A 20 22.10 -19.49 -13.58
N ARG A 21 23.37 -19.13 -13.41
CA ARG A 21 24.10 -19.32 -12.14
C ARG A 21 23.44 -18.54 -11.01
N LEU A 22 23.05 -17.29 -11.24
CA LEU A 22 22.39 -16.46 -10.22
C LEU A 22 21.03 -17.04 -9.80
N ARG A 23 20.28 -17.61 -10.76
CA ARG A 23 19.02 -18.31 -10.49
C ARG A 23 19.24 -19.52 -9.58
N GLU A 24 20.21 -20.37 -9.91
CA GLU A 24 20.58 -21.54 -9.09
C GLU A 24 21.01 -21.13 -7.67
N MET A 25 21.74 -20.01 -7.54
CA MET A 25 22.10 -19.46 -6.24
C MET A 25 20.89 -19.02 -5.42
N ALA A 26 19.93 -18.33 -6.04
CA ALA A 26 18.72 -17.87 -5.37
C ALA A 26 17.78 -19.04 -4.99
N LEU A 27 17.59 -20.01 -5.88
CA LEU A 27 16.82 -21.23 -5.59
C LEU A 27 17.48 -22.06 -4.48
N SER A 28 18.80 -22.27 -4.53
CA SER A 28 19.54 -22.95 -3.46
C SER A 28 19.60 -22.15 -2.15
N ALA A 29 19.35 -20.84 -2.20
CA ALA A 29 19.16 -20.03 -1.00
C ALA A 29 17.76 -20.21 -0.40
N GLY A 30 16.80 -20.78 -1.12
CA GLY A 30 15.46 -21.11 -0.62
C GLY A 30 14.30 -20.44 -1.37
N ALA A 31 14.56 -19.65 -2.41
CA ALA A 31 13.50 -19.08 -3.24
C ALA A 31 12.69 -20.16 -3.98
N ASP A 32 11.38 -19.96 -4.14
CA ASP A 32 10.52 -20.89 -4.90
C ASP A 32 10.50 -20.57 -6.41
N ASP A 33 10.67 -19.31 -6.78
CA ASP A 33 10.92 -18.86 -8.16
C ASP A 33 11.63 -17.50 -8.16
N VAL A 34 12.31 -17.15 -9.25
CA VAL A 34 13.23 -16.02 -9.36
C VAL A 34 13.10 -15.37 -10.74
N GLY A 35 13.25 -14.06 -10.82
CA GLY A 35 13.35 -13.32 -12.06
C GLY A 35 14.27 -12.12 -11.93
N PHE A 36 14.78 -11.63 -13.04
CA PHE A 36 15.79 -10.58 -13.07
C PHE A 36 15.31 -9.38 -13.85
N VAL A 37 15.54 -8.19 -13.29
CA VAL A 37 15.18 -6.91 -13.91
C VAL A 37 16.42 -6.03 -13.94
N SER A 38 16.72 -5.43 -15.09
CA SER A 38 17.76 -4.40 -15.17
C SER A 38 17.31 -3.15 -14.44
N ILE A 39 18.21 -2.43 -13.78
CA ILE A 39 17.89 -1.13 -13.16
C ILE A 39 17.35 -0.11 -14.19
N ASP A 40 17.69 -0.30 -15.46
CA ASP A 40 17.28 0.55 -16.58
C ASP A 40 16.02 0.02 -17.29
N ASP A 41 15.35 -0.99 -16.75
CA ASP A 41 14.11 -1.53 -17.35
C ASP A 41 12.97 -0.47 -17.30
N PRO A 42 12.33 -0.16 -18.44
CA PRO A 42 11.25 0.83 -18.51
C PRO A 42 10.07 0.55 -17.55
N ALA A 43 9.79 -0.71 -17.23
CA ALA A 43 8.69 -1.11 -16.37
C ALA A 43 8.85 -0.66 -14.92
N ILE A 44 10.07 -0.33 -14.49
CA ILE A 44 10.39 0.16 -13.13
C ILE A 44 10.99 1.57 -13.13
N ALA A 45 10.97 2.27 -14.27
CA ALA A 45 11.59 3.59 -14.42
C ALA A 45 11.13 4.60 -13.36
N PHE A 46 9.88 4.49 -12.90
CA PHE A 46 9.28 5.37 -11.88
C PHE A 46 9.91 5.20 -10.47
N GLU A 47 10.66 4.13 -10.21
CA GLU A 47 11.38 3.91 -8.94
C GLU A 47 12.90 4.01 -9.08
N ARG A 48 13.43 4.04 -10.30
CA ARG A 48 14.87 3.98 -10.59
C ARG A 48 15.68 4.96 -9.76
N ALA A 49 15.27 6.23 -9.73
CA ALA A 49 15.98 7.29 -9.00
C ALA A 49 16.05 7.00 -7.49
N GLU A 50 14.98 6.49 -6.90
CA GLU A 50 14.93 6.17 -5.47
C GLU A 50 15.74 4.91 -5.13
N ILE A 51 15.71 3.90 -6.01
CA ILE A 51 16.53 2.69 -5.85
C ILE A 51 18.02 3.06 -5.92
N LEU A 52 18.43 3.87 -6.88
CA LEU A 52 19.83 4.32 -7.02
C LEU A 52 20.27 5.25 -5.88
N ALA A 53 19.34 5.99 -5.26
CA ALA A 53 19.66 6.79 -4.07
C ALA A 53 20.05 5.91 -2.88
N ALA A 54 19.43 4.74 -2.72
CA ALA A 54 19.78 3.77 -1.67
C ALA A 54 20.92 2.82 -2.08
N PHE A 55 20.98 2.45 -3.35
CA PHE A 55 21.94 1.51 -3.92
C PHE A 55 22.60 2.11 -5.18
N PRO A 56 23.57 3.04 -5.04
CA PRO A 56 24.17 3.73 -6.19
C PRO A 56 24.87 2.81 -7.20
N TYR A 57 25.17 1.59 -6.79
CA TYR A 57 25.81 0.55 -7.60
C TYR A 57 24.83 -0.35 -8.35
N ALA A 58 23.52 -0.22 -8.11
CA ALA A 58 22.53 -1.15 -8.64
C ALA A 58 22.63 -1.26 -10.17
N ARG A 59 22.78 -2.49 -10.65
CA ARG A 59 22.66 -2.83 -12.08
C ARG A 59 21.53 -3.83 -12.32
N THR A 60 21.32 -4.76 -11.40
CA THR A 60 20.30 -5.80 -11.49
C THR A 60 19.50 -5.89 -10.20
N LEU A 61 18.19 -6.08 -10.34
CA LEU A 61 17.27 -6.46 -9.28
C LEU A 61 16.92 -7.95 -9.44
N VAL A 62 17.29 -8.75 -8.45
CA VAL A 62 16.92 -10.16 -8.33
C VAL A 62 15.62 -10.23 -7.54
N SER A 63 14.50 -10.35 -8.25
CA SER A 63 13.19 -10.56 -7.63
C SER A 63 12.97 -12.04 -7.40
N PHE A 64 12.35 -12.40 -6.28
CA PHE A 64 11.99 -13.80 -6.02
C PHE A 64 10.69 -13.91 -5.24
N VAL A 65 10.10 -15.11 -5.26
CA VAL A 65 8.87 -15.42 -4.53
C VAL A 65 9.09 -16.50 -3.48
N MET A 66 8.35 -16.39 -2.38
CA MET A 66 8.25 -17.41 -1.33
C MET A 66 6.80 -17.84 -1.18
N ARG A 67 6.51 -19.14 -1.25
CA ARG A 67 5.17 -19.68 -1.15
C ARG A 67 4.66 -19.67 0.28
N MET A 68 3.37 -19.40 0.41
CA MET A 68 2.63 -19.52 1.67
C MET A 68 1.72 -20.75 1.67
N ASN A 69 1.52 -21.31 2.85
CA ASN A 69 0.57 -22.37 3.14
C ASN A 69 -0.86 -21.85 2.94
N ARG A 70 -1.51 -22.38 1.90
CA ARG A 70 -2.83 -21.92 1.44
C ARG A 70 -3.91 -22.03 2.51
N GLU A 71 -3.93 -23.11 3.28
CA GLU A 71 -4.97 -23.36 4.27
C GLU A 71 -4.85 -22.43 5.48
N ASN A 72 -3.64 -22.02 5.86
CA ASN A 72 -3.43 -20.97 6.86
C ASN A 72 -4.07 -19.65 6.40
N ILE A 73 -3.88 -19.28 5.13
CA ILE A 73 -4.43 -18.05 4.54
C ILE A 73 -5.95 -18.15 4.35
N ARG A 74 -6.48 -19.32 4.00
CA ARG A 74 -7.92 -19.57 3.78
C ARG A 74 -8.74 -19.60 5.05
N SER A 75 -8.11 -19.89 6.18
CA SER A 75 -8.80 -19.99 7.47
C SER A 75 -9.54 -18.68 7.82
N PRO A 76 -10.80 -18.76 8.29
CA PRO A 76 -11.48 -17.61 8.89
C PRO A 76 -10.81 -17.11 10.18
N ALA A 77 -9.99 -17.96 10.81
CA ALA A 77 -9.21 -17.61 11.98
C ALA A 77 -8.01 -16.73 11.56
N ARG A 78 -8.13 -15.43 11.85
CA ARG A 78 -7.16 -14.39 11.49
C ARG A 78 -5.72 -14.74 11.93
N SER A 79 -5.57 -15.39 13.08
CA SER A 79 -4.27 -15.74 13.65
C SER A 79 -3.45 -16.66 12.74
N LEU A 80 -4.09 -17.64 12.08
CA LEU A 80 -3.39 -18.60 11.21
C LEU A 80 -2.75 -17.90 10.01
N ALA A 81 -3.48 -16.97 9.38
CA ALA A 81 -2.93 -16.19 8.28
C ALA A 81 -1.76 -15.29 8.74
N ASN A 82 -1.84 -14.70 9.94
CA ASN A 82 -0.76 -13.86 10.46
C ASN A 82 0.49 -14.68 10.80
N VAL A 83 0.35 -15.85 11.43
CA VAL A 83 1.47 -16.76 11.67
C VAL A 83 2.17 -17.10 10.36
N GLU A 84 1.40 -17.37 9.31
CA GLU A 84 1.96 -17.67 7.99
C GLU A 84 2.67 -16.46 7.36
N PHE A 85 2.06 -15.27 7.42
CA PHE A 85 2.68 -14.04 6.92
C PHE A 85 4.00 -13.71 7.64
N HIS A 86 4.04 -13.87 8.96
CA HIS A 86 5.27 -13.63 9.73
C HIS A 86 6.31 -14.69 9.41
N ARG A 87 5.95 -15.99 9.44
CA ARG A 87 6.91 -17.07 9.23
C ARG A 87 7.54 -17.05 7.83
N VAL A 88 6.73 -16.93 6.79
CA VAL A 88 7.24 -16.85 5.41
C VAL A 88 7.92 -15.50 5.17
N GLY A 89 7.50 -14.47 5.90
CA GLY A 89 8.15 -13.17 5.87
C GLY A 89 9.60 -13.23 6.35
N ASP A 90 9.82 -13.80 7.54
CA ASP A 90 11.15 -14.03 8.09
C ASP A 90 12.00 -14.91 7.17
N GLU A 91 11.40 -15.95 6.55
CA GLU A 91 12.11 -16.79 5.59
C GLU A 91 12.48 -16.02 4.31
N THR A 92 11.65 -15.09 3.86
CA THR A 92 11.95 -14.23 2.70
C THR A 92 13.17 -13.35 2.98
N ASP A 93 13.25 -12.77 4.17
CA ASP A 93 14.42 -11.97 4.57
C ASP A 93 15.66 -12.87 4.78
N ALA A 94 15.48 -14.09 5.29
CA ALA A 94 16.56 -15.07 5.44
C ALA A 94 17.12 -15.55 4.07
N VAL A 95 16.26 -15.76 3.07
CA VAL A 95 16.68 -16.05 1.68
C VAL A 95 17.46 -14.87 1.11
N SER A 96 16.97 -13.65 1.29
CA SER A 96 17.66 -12.42 0.86
C SER A 96 19.04 -12.30 1.50
N HIS A 97 19.14 -12.58 2.80
CA HIS A 97 20.40 -12.62 3.55
C HIS A 97 21.38 -13.64 2.97
N ARG A 98 20.96 -14.91 2.84
CA ARG A 98 21.80 -16.00 2.34
C ARG A 98 22.29 -15.74 0.92
N LEU A 99 21.43 -15.24 0.04
CA LEU A 99 21.80 -14.89 -1.33
C LEU A 99 22.82 -13.75 -1.35
N THR A 100 22.57 -12.70 -0.57
CA THR A 100 23.48 -11.55 -0.46
C THR A 100 24.86 -11.98 0.03
N ARG A 101 24.95 -12.80 1.09
CA ARG A 101 26.23 -13.33 1.60
C ARG A 101 26.98 -14.13 0.54
N LYS A 102 26.31 -15.04 -0.17
CA LYS A 102 26.93 -15.82 -1.27
C LYS A 102 27.49 -14.93 -2.38
N LEU A 103 26.82 -13.81 -2.68
CA LEU A 103 27.28 -12.85 -3.70
C LEU A 103 28.48 -12.04 -3.20
N GLU A 104 28.44 -11.59 -1.94
CA GLU A 104 29.56 -10.88 -1.32
C GLU A 104 30.83 -11.75 -1.23
N ASP A 105 30.69 -13.04 -0.91
CA ASP A 105 31.79 -14.01 -0.89
C ASP A 105 32.46 -14.17 -2.28
N MET A 106 31.76 -13.78 -3.35
CA MET A 106 32.25 -13.76 -4.73
C MET A 106 32.73 -12.36 -5.18
N GLY A 107 32.77 -11.37 -4.29
CA GLY A 107 33.15 -9.99 -4.62
C GLY A 107 32.11 -9.21 -5.42
N VAL A 108 30.85 -9.64 -5.40
CA VAL A 108 29.69 -8.94 -5.97
C VAL A 108 29.04 -8.10 -4.87
N ARG A 109 28.83 -6.81 -5.11
CA ARG A 109 28.13 -5.96 -4.14
C ARG A 109 26.65 -6.28 -4.22
N ALA A 110 26.07 -6.62 -3.07
CA ALA A 110 24.66 -6.96 -2.97
C ALA A 110 24.06 -6.37 -1.69
N ALA A 111 22.79 -6.00 -1.74
CA ALA A 111 22.01 -5.65 -0.56
C ALA A 111 20.52 -5.91 -0.80
N TYR A 112 19.72 -5.93 0.25
CA TYR A 112 18.29 -6.17 0.16
C TYR A 112 17.54 -5.32 1.20
N PRO A 113 16.40 -4.72 0.85
CA PRO A 113 15.48 -4.16 1.83
C PRO A 113 14.62 -5.27 2.45
N ALA A 114 13.95 -4.96 3.56
CA ALA A 114 13.01 -5.86 4.20
C ALA A 114 11.81 -6.20 3.28
N MET A 115 11.37 -7.45 3.30
CA MET A 115 10.20 -7.95 2.56
C MET A 115 8.91 -7.18 2.88
N ALA A 116 8.73 -6.81 4.14
CA ALA A 116 7.63 -5.98 4.63
C ALA A 116 8.09 -5.09 5.80
N PHE A 117 7.17 -4.27 6.33
CA PHE A 117 7.39 -3.41 7.50
C PHE A 117 8.59 -2.45 7.34
N PRO A 118 8.53 -1.54 6.36
CA PRO A 118 9.66 -0.67 6.05
C PRO A 118 10.03 0.26 7.22
N MET A 119 11.32 0.59 7.31
CA MET A 119 11.89 1.29 8.46
C MET A 119 12.23 2.77 8.23
N GLU A 120 12.01 3.33 7.03
CA GLU A 120 12.23 4.76 6.76
C GLU A 120 11.12 5.65 7.36
N ALA A 121 10.87 5.51 8.66
CA ALA A 121 9.74 6.11 9.37
C ALA A 121 9.68 7.63 9.29
N ALA A 122 10.83 8.30 9.15
CA ALA A 122 10.90 9.75 8.94
C ALA A 122 10.16 10.22 7.67
N ARG A 123 9.90 9.32 6.72
CA ARG A 123 9.16 9.63 5.48
C ARG A 123 7.65 9.53 5.66
N TRP A 124 7.15 9.06 6.81
CA TRP A 124 5.72 8.89 7.06
C TRP A 124 4.93 10.21 6.88
N PRO A 125 3.75 10.21 6.23
CA PRO A 125 3.00 9.06 5.69
C PRO A 125 3.30 8.74 4.22
N ALA A 126 4.42 9.21 3.66
CA ALA A 126 4.82 8.91 2.29
C ALA A 126 5.46 7.52 2.17
N LYS A 127 6.10 7.25 1.03
CA LYS A 127 6.80 6.00 0.74
C LYS A 127 7.93 5.76 1.75
N MET A 128 7.72 4.81 2.65
CA MET A 128 8.72 4.39 3.65
C MET A 128 9.60 3.22 3.17
N TRP A 129 9.20 2.49 2.13
CA TRP A 129 9.96 1.36 1.62
C TRP A 129 10.97 1.81 0.57
N VAL A 130 12.10 1.10 0.49
CA VAL A 130 13.19 1.41 -0.45
C VAL A 130 12.88 0.89 -1.85
N VAL A 131 12.31 -0.31 -1.96
CA VAL A 131 11.96 -0.98 -3.22
C VAL A 131 10.49 -1.41 -3.16
N SER A 132 9.68 -1.12 -4.18
CA SER A 132 8.35 -1.72 -4.29
C SER A 132 8.46 -3.11 -4.91
N HIS A 133 8.44 -4.16 -4.10
CA HIS A 133 8.60 -5.53 -4.57
C HIS A 133 7.57 -5.96 -5.63
N LYS A 134 6.33 -5.47 -5.56
CA LYS A 134 5.25 -5.85 -6.51
C LYS A 134 5.57 -5.43 -7.95
N PRO A 135 5.86 -4.15 -8.26
CA PRO A 135 6.32 -3.73 -9.58
C PRO A 135 7.55 -4.51 -10.08
N VAL A 136 8.56 -4.71 -9.23
CA VAL A 136 9.77 -5.46 -9.61
C VAL A 136 9.42 -6.90 -9.97
N ALA A 137 8.58 -7.58 -9.19
CA ALA A 137 8.14 -8.95 -9.48
C ALA A 137 7.33 -9.04 -10.80
N VAL A 138 6.51 -8.02 -11.10
CA VAL A 138 5.79 -7.95 -12.38
C VAL A 138 6.75 -7.77 -13.56
N ALA A 139 7.74 -6.89 -13.42
CA ALA A 139 8.79 -6.68 -14.42
C ALA A 139 9.63 -7.96 -14.62
N ALA A 140 9.92 -8.65 -13.53
CA ALA A 140 10.67 -9.91 -13.49
C ALA A 140 9.91 -11.12 -14.07
N GLY A 141 8.66 -10.95 -14.51
CA GLY A 141 7.86 -12.04 -15.07
C GLY A 141 7.27 -13.00 -14.02
N LEU A 142 7.35 -12.69 -12.73
CA LEU A 142 6.88 -13.54 -11.65
C LEU A 142 5.36 -13.44 -11.41
N GLY A 143 4.66 -12.58 -12.16
CA GLY A 143 3.20 -12.48 -12.10
C GLY A 143 2.64 -11.18 -12.66
N LYS A 144 1.33 -11.00 -12.52
CA LYS A 144 0.63 -9.73 -12.77
C LYS A 144 -0.26 -9.36 -11.59
N MET A 145 -0.51 -8.07 -11.40
CA MET A 145 -1.48 -7.63 -10.40
C MET A 145 -2.90 -8.04 -10.80
N GLY A 146 -3.58 -8.75 -9.90
CA GLY A 146 -5.02 -9.01 -10.01
C GLY A 146 -5.87 -7.80 -9.58
N VAL A 147 -7.20 -7.92 -9.71
CA VAL A 147 -8.16 -6.89 -9.25
C VAL A 147 -8.00 -6.54 -7.77
N HIS A 148 -7.56 -7.49 -6.94
CA HIS A 148 -7.28 -7.28 -5.51
C HIS A 148 -5.92 -6.64 -5.21
N ARG A 149 -5.17 -6.16 -6.24
CA ARG A 149 -3.86 -5.47 -6.09
C ARG A 149 -2.72 -6.32 -5.49
N ASN A 150 -2.84 -7.65 -5.49
CA ASN A 150 -1.70 -8.55 -5.21
C ASN A 150 -1.21 -9.17 -6.51
N VAL A 151 0.09 -9.45 -6.56
CA VAL A 151 0.70 -10.19 -7.67
C VAL A 151 0.17 -11.62 -7.63
N ILE A 152 -0.26 -12.12 -8.78
CA ILE A 152 -0.68 -13.49 -8.98
C ILE A 152 0.41 -14.18 -9.81
N HIS A 153 1.10 -15.13 -9.19
CA HIS A 153 2.05 -16.01 -9.84
C HIS A 153 1.32 -17.03 -10.72
N PRO A 154 1.81 -17.35 -11.93
CA PRO A 154 1.20 -18.35 -12.81
C PRO A 154 0.94 -19.70 -12.15
N LYS A 155 1.92 -20.18 -11.37
CA LYS A 155 1.86 -21.45 -10.65
C LYS A 155 1.20 -21.35 -9.27
N PHE A 156 1.77 -20.54 -8.39
CA PHE A 156 1.39 -20.49 -6.96
C PHE A 156 0.19 -19.60 -6.63
N GLY A 157 -0.35 -18.87 -7.62
CA GLY A 157 -1.40 -17.89 -7.38
C GLY A 157 -0.89 -16.67 -6.61
N ASN A 158 -1.73 -16.07 -5.77
CA ASN A 158 -1.34 -14.95 -4.91
C ASN A 158 -0.88 -15.40 -3.51
N PHE A 159 -0.71 -16.70 -3.27
CA PHE A 159 -0.19 -17.26 -2.02
C PHE A 159 1.34 -17.19 -2.00
N ILE A 160 1.86 -15.99 -2.23
CA ILE A 160 3.28 -15.69 -2.29
C ILE A 160 3.62 -14.41 -1.53
N LEU A 161 4.82 -14.38 -0.95
CA LEU A 161 5.52 -13.16 -0.56
C LEU A 161 6.64 -12.88 -1.55
N LEU A 162 7.14 -11.64 -1.56
CA LEU A 162 8.09 -11.15 -2.56
C LEU A 162 9.32 -10.59 -1.86
N GLY A 163 10.50 -10.95 -2.36
CA GLY A 163 11.77 -10.34 -1.97
C GLY A 163 12.50 -9.75 -3.17
N THR A 164 13.45 -8.85 -2.91
CA THR A 164 14.33 -8.30 -3.95
C THR A 164 15.74 -8.10 -3.41
N VAL A 165 16.74 -8.68 -4.07
CA VAL A 165 18.16 -8.40 -3.83
C VAL A 165 18.69 -7.51 -4.95
N VAL A 166 19.35 -6.41 -4.60
CA VAL A 166 19.95 -5.43 -5.51
C VAL A 166 21.44 -5.72 -5.64
N VAL A 167 21.94 -5.88 -6.88
CA VAL A 167 23.33 -6.28 -7.14
C VAL A 167 24.04 -5.37 -8.15
N ASP A 168 25.37 -5.28 -8.06
CA ASP A 168 26.21 -4.42 -8.93
C ASP A 168 26.65 -5.05 -10.26
N VAL A 169 26.19 -6.27 -10.55
CA VAL A 169 26.51 -6.97 -11.80
C VAL A 169 25.39 -6.85 -12.82
N ALA A 170 25.77 -6.67 -14.09
CA ALA A 170 24.88 -6.88 -15.21
C ALA A 170 24.81 -8.37 -15.56
N LEU A 171 23.68 -8.83 -16.10
CA LEU A 171 23.50 -10.22 -16.50
C LEU A 171 23.59 -10.38 -18.02
N ASP A 172 23.91 -11.60 -18.45
CA ASP A 172 23.83 -12.02 -19.86
C ASP A 172 22.39 -12.05 -20.41
N SER A 173 21.39 -12.18 -19.53
CA SER A 173 19.97 -12.20 -19.88
C SER A 173 19.08 -11.72 -18.72
N TYR A 174 17.97 -11.10 -19.06
CA TYR A 174 16.96 -10.60 -18.11
C TYR A 174 15.60 -11.24 -18.37
N SER A 175 14.78 -11.31 -17.32
CA SER A 175 13.41 -11.79 -17.42
C SER A 175 12.53 -10.77 -18.16
N ARG A 176 11.34 -11.20 -18.59
CA ARG A 176 10.35 -10.33 -19.23
C ARG A 176 9.02 -10.42 -18.48
N PRO A 177 8.25 -9.33 -18.42
CA PRO A 177 6.89 -9.38 -17.88
C PRO A 177 6.05 -10.43 -18.61
N LEU A 178 5.13 -11.07 -17.90
CA LEU A 178 4.14 -11.96 -18.53
C LEU A 178 3.34 -11.20 -19.60
N ASP A 179 3.02 -11.88 -20.68
CA ASP A 179 2.17 -11.39 -21.78
C ASP A 179 0.67 -11.53 -21.49
N TYR A 180 0.29 -12.30 -20.45
CA TYR A 180 -1.08 -12.44 -19.97
C TYR A 180 -1.22 -12.10 -18.48
N ASN A 181 -2.47 -11.87 -18.01
CA ASN A 181 -2.79 -11.71 -16.60
C ASN A 181 -3.42 -13.00 -16.03
N PRO A 182 -2.83 -13.66 -15.01
CA PRO A 182 -3.40 -14.87 -14.41
C PRO A 182 -4.75 -14.67 -13.70
N CYS A 183 -5.19 -13.42 -13.49
CA CYS A 183 -6.47 -13.13 -12.87
C CYS A 183 -7.66 -13.60 -13.73
N LEU A 184 -8.54 -14.42 -13.15
CA LEU A 184 -9.73 -14.96 -13.83
C LEU A 184 -10.91 -14.00 -13.92
N SER A 185 -10.78 -12.77 -13.40
CA SER A 185 -11.89 -11.80 -13.31
C SER A 185 -13.15 -12.33 -12.60
N CYS A 186 -13.03 -13.36 -11.76
CA CYS A 186 -14.13 -14.03 -11.05
C CYS A 186 -14.84 -13.18 -9.99
N LYS A 187 -14.25 -12.04 -9.58
CA LYS A 187 -14.75 -11.10 -8.56
C LYS A 187 -15.00 -11.69 -7.17
N LEU A 188 -14.46 -12.88 -6.86
CA LEU A 188 -14.56 -13.45 -5.50
C LEU A 188 -13.94 -12.53 -4.45
N CYS A 189 -12.78 -11.94 -4.74
CA CYS A 189 -12.13 -10.96 -3.86
C CYS A 189 -12.98 -9.71 -3.60
N VAL A 190 -13.77 -9.26 -4.58
CA VAL A 190 -14.73 -8.17 -4.44
C VAL A 190 -15.89 -8.58 -3.54
N ALA A 191 -16.40 -9.80 -3.72
CA ALA A 191 -17.54 -10.31 -2.98
C ALA A 191 -17.26 -10.52 -1.48
N VAL A 192 -16.00 -10.81 -1.11
CA VAL A 192 -15.60 -11.03 0.30
C VAL A 192 -14.96 -9.82 0.96
N CYS A 193 -14.55 -8.79 0.22
CA CYS A 193 -13.86 -7.64 0.81
C CYS A 193 -14.74 -6.98 1.89
N PRO A 194 -14.33 -6.97 3.17
CA PRO A 194 -15.23 -6.59 4.25
C PRO A 194 -15.57 -5.10 4.23
N THR A 195 -14.67 -4.26 3.72
CA THR A 195 -14.84 -2.80 3.63
C THR A 195 -15.31 -2.32 2.25
N GLY A 196 -15.41 -3.21 1.26
CA GLY A 196 -15.73 -2.83 -0.11
C GLY A 196 -14.60 -2.09 -0.83
N ALA A 197 -13.36 -2.21 -0.34
CA ALA A 197 -12.19 -1.53 -0.91
C ALA A 197 -11.85 -1.97 -2.35
N ILE A 198 -12.28 -3.15 -2.79
CA ILE A 198 -12.03 -3.65 -4.13
C ILE A 198 -13.32 -3.53 -4.95
N ALA A 199 -13.30 -2.72 -6.00
CA ALA A 199 -14.47 -2.51 -6.85
C ALA A 199 -14.51 -3.50 -8.03
N PRO A 200 -15.71 -3.86 -8.55
CA PRO A 200 -15.86 -4.75 -9.69
C PRO A 200 -15.13 -4.28 -10.97
N ASP A 201 -14.97 -2.97 -11.15
CA ASP A 201 -14.31 -2.32 -12.28
C ASP A 201 -12.77 -2.27 -12.14
N GLY A 202 -12.19 -2.78 -11.04
CA GLY A 202 -10.76 -2.70 -10.75
C GLY A 202 -10.33 -1.45 -9.98
N GLY A 203 -11.27 -0.57 -9.65
CA GLY A 203 -11.05 0.50 -8.67
C GLY A 203 -10.63 -0.06 -7.31
N PHE A 204 -9.79 0.70 -6.59
CA PHE A 204 -9.33 0.31 -5.27
C PHE A 204 -9.38 1.52 -4.32
N ASP A 205 -10.15 1.40 -3.24
CA ASP A 205 -10.17 2.37 -2.15
C ASP A 205 -9.08 2.00 -1.14
N PHE A 206 -7.94 2.69 -1.26
CA PHE A 206 -6.80 2.46 -0.39
C PHE A 206 -7.13 2.77 1.08
N ALA A 207 -7.79 3.90 1.36
CA ALA A 207 -8.14 4.28 2.72
C ALA A 207 -9.04 3.24 3.41
N ALA A 208 -10.05 2.72 2.72
CA ALA A 208 -10.93 1.69 3.25
C ALA A 208 -10.20 0.37 3.56
N CYS A 209 -9.26 -0.06 2.70
CA CYS A 209 -8.41 -1.22 2.97
C CYS A 209 -7.46 -0.93 4.12
N TYR A 210 -6.81 0.23 4.10
CA TYR A 210 -5.82 0.65 5.06
C TYR A 210 -6.38 0.72 6.48
N THR A 211 -7.46 1.47 6.69
CA THR A 211 -8.10 1.68 8.00
C THR A 211 -8.50 0.37 8.67
N HIS A 212 -8.96 -0.62 7.90
CA HIS A 212 -9.33 -1.91 8.45
C HIS A 212 -8.16 -2.88 8.52
N ASN A 213 -7.55 -3.22 7.39
CA ASN A 213 -6.55 -4.28 7.32
C ASN A 213 -5.30 -3.96 8.14
N TYR A 214 -4.89 -2.69 8.15
CA TYR A 214 -3.70 -2.20 8.85
C TYR A 214 -4.07 -1.48 10.16
N ARG A 215 -5.20 -1.84 10.78
CA ARG A 215 -5.68 -1.22 12.03
C ARG A 215 -4.66 -1.26 13.17
N GLU A 216 -3.74 -2.22 13.17
CA GLU A 216 -2.75 -2.42 14.24
C GLU A 216 -1.32 -2.09 13.79
N PHE A 217 -1.21 -1.31 12.73
CA PHE A 217 0.04 -0.80 12.17
C PHE A 217 0.16 0.70 12.45
N MET A 218 1.15 1.35 11.83
CA MET A 218 1.49 2.78 11.96
C MET A 218 0.29 3.73 12.11
N GLY A 219 -0.65 3.75 11.16
CA GLY A 219 -1.79 4.66 11.17
C GLY A 219 -2.77 4.38 12.31
N GLY A 220 -3.06 3.11 12.57
CA GLY A 220 -3.95 2.73 13.66
C GLY A 220 -3.31 2.86 15.04
N PHE A 221 -1.99 2.70 15.15
CA PHE A 221 -1.24 2.97 16.36
C PHE A 221 -1.26 4.47 16.72
N MET A 222 -1.10 5.37 15.74
CA MET A 222 -1.23 6.81 16.00
C MET A 222 -2.66 7.19 16.42
N ASP A 223 -3.68 6.67 15.75
CA ASP A 223 -5.08 6.87 16.16
C ASP A 223 -5.34 6.38 17.59
N TRP A 224 -4.73 5.24 17.96
CA TRP A 224 -4.80 4.72 19.32
C TRP A 224 -4.10 5.63 20.35
N VAL A 225 -2.89 6.11 20.06
CA VAL A 225 -2.15 7.05 20.91
C VAL A 225 -2.91 8.36 21.08
N GLU A 226 -3.49 8.89 20.02
CA GLU A 226 -4.34 10.09 20.09
C GLU A 226 -5.58 9.85 20.92
N THR A 227 -6.21 8.68 20.78
CA THR A 227 -7.37 8.31 21.59
C THR A 227 -7.01 8.25 23.07
N ILE A 228 -5.80 7.80 23.42
CA ILE A 228 -5.27 7.85 24.79
C ILE A 228 -5.07 9.30 25.24
N ALA A 229 -4.39 10.12 24.44
CA ALA A 229 -4.11 11.52 24.76
C ALA A 229 -5.39 12.37 24.93
N ASP A 230 -6.41 12.10 24.12
CA ASP A 230 -7.71 12.77 24.16
C ASP A 230 -8.65 12.22 25.25
N ALA A 231 -8.33 11.07 25.84
CA ALA A 231 -9.14 10.49 26.91
C ALA A 231 -8.87 11.21 28.23
N LYS A 232 -9.93 11.73 28.86
CA LYS A 232 -9.85 12.45 30.15
C LYS A 232 -9.72 11.52 31.36
N SER A 233 -9.97 10.23 31.18
CA SER A 233 -9.91 9.22 32.24
C SER A 233 -9.79 7.81 31.65
N ALA A 234 -9.40 6.84 32.47
CA ALA A 234 -9.35 5.44 32.06
C ALA A 234 -10.74 4.89 31.63
N ALA A 235 -11.82 5.38 32.26
CA ALA A 235 -13.18 5.04 31.86
C ALA A 235 -13.51 5.61 30.47
N GLY A 236 -13.21 6.88 30.23
CA GLY A 236 -13.43 7.52 28.92
C GLY A 236 -12.57 6.93 27.79
N TYR A 237 -11.41 6.37 28.12
CA TYR A 237 -10.63 5.56 27.17
C TYR A 237 -11.34 4.25 26.84
N ARG A 238 -11.79 3.48 27.85
CA ARG A 238 -12.48 2.19 27.65
C ARG A 238 -13.83 2.30 26.93
N GLU A 239 -14.49 3.46 27.00
CA GLU A 239 -15.67 3.76 26.18
C GLU A 239 -15.33 3.84 24.68
N LYS A 240 -14.12 4.31 24.34
CA LYS A 240 -13.65 4.50 22.96
C LYS A 240 -12.91 3.28 22.43
N VAL A 241 -12.16 2.56 23.28
CA VAL A 241 -11.32 1.42 22.91
C VAL A 241 -11.63 0.26 23.86
N GLU A 242 -12.24 -0.80 23.34
CA GLU A 242 -12.56 -1.99 24.15
C GLU A 242 -11.28 -2.68 24.65
N ASP A 243 -11.36 -3.43 25.75
CA ASP A 243 -10.21 -4.17 26.28
C ASP A 243 -9.64 -5.14 25.24
N ALA A 244 -10.49 -5.77 24.43
CA ALA A 244 -10.06 -6.63 23.32
C ALA A 244 -9.30 -5.86 22.22
N GLU A 245 -9.64 -4.59 21.96
CA GLU A 245 -8.88 -3.74 21.04
C GLU A 245 -7.51 -3.41 21.62
N SER A 246 -7.45 -3.11 22.93
CA SER A 246 -6.20 -2.83 23.64
C SER A 246 -5.26 -4.04 23.64
N VAL A 247 -5.77 -5.23 23.95
CA VAL A 247 -5.01 -6.49 23.91
C VAL A 247 -4.53 -6.80 22.50
N SER A 248 -5.37 -6.59 21.49
CA SER A 248 -5.02 -6.85 20.09
C SER A 248 -3.93 -5.88 19.59
N MET A 249 -3.95 -4.61 20.03
CA MET A 249 -2.86 -3.65 19.80
C MET A 249 -1.57 -4.05 20.52
N TRP A 250 -1.64 -4.41 21.81
CA TRP A 250 -0.48 -4.92 22.56
C TRP A 250 0.17 -6.12 21.87
N GLN A 251 -0.65 -7.08 21.42
CA GLN A 251 -0.16 -8.26 20.72
C GLN A 251 0.57 -7.88 19.42
N SER A 252 0.04 -6.92 18.67
CA SER A 252 0.67 -6.40 17.44
C SER A 252 2.03 -5.75 17.71
N LEU A 253 2.18 -5.07 18.85
CA LEU A 253 3.45 -4.46 19.24
C LEU A 253 4.46 -5.49 19.76
N ALA A 254 3.99 -6.54 20.45
CA ALA A 254 4.85 -7.56 21.05
C ALA A 254 5.29 -8.67 20.08
N TYR A 255 4.42 -9.09 19.17
CA TYR A 255 4.64 -10.23 18.26
C TYR A 255 4.76 -9.83 16.77
N GLY A 256 4.78 -8.53 16.49
CA GLY A 256 4.83 -7.98 15.13
C GLY A 256 3.46 -7.63 14.55
N PRO A 257 3.41 -6.79 13.49
CA PRO A 257 2.15 -6.19 13.07
C PRO A 257 1.15 -7.21 12.52
N ASN A 258 -0.09 -7.17 13.02
CA ASN A 258 -1.14 -8.12 12.68
C ASN A 258 -2.18 -7.57 11.70
N TYR A 259 -2.35 -8.23 10.57
CA TYR A 259 -3.37 -7.91 9.55
C TYR A 259 -4.76 -8.31 10.01
N LYS A 260 -5.76 -7.43 9.82
CA LYS A 260 -7.17 -7.75 10.14
C LYS A 260 -7.83 -8.68 9.13
N ALA A 261 -7.42 -8.67 7.86
CA ALA A 261 -8.08 -9.43 6.81
C ALA A 261 -7.11 -9.95 5.74
N ALA A 262 -7.19 -11.23 5.42
CA ALA A 262 -6.52 -11.85 4.28
C ALA A 262 -7.50 -12.29 3.17
N TYR A 263 -8.73 -11.76 3.18
CA TYR A 263 -9.87 -12.40 2.48
C TYR A 263 -9.69 -12.44 0.97
N CYS A 264 -9.13 -11.39 0.37
CA CYS A 264 -8.89 -11.36 -1.06
C CYS A 264 -7.77 -12.31 -1.51
N LEU A 265 -6.83 -12.68 -0.62
CA LEU A 265 -5.87 -13.75 -0.85
C LEU A 265 -6.57 -15.10 -0.73
N ALA A 266 -7.22 -15.35 0.40
CA ALA A 266 -7.91 -16.59 0.75
C ALA A 266 -8.79 -17.15 -0.39
N VAL A 267 -9.62 -16.29 -0.98
CA VAL A 267 -10.62 -16.71 -1.98
C VAL A 267 -10.10 -16.74 -3.41
N CYS A 268 -8.85 -16.33 -3.67
CA CYS A 268 -8.35 -16.26 -5.03
C CYS A 268 -8.12 -17.68 -5.56
N PRO A 269 -8.78 -18.08 -6.65
CA PRO A 269 -8.59 -19.41 -7.22
C PRO A 269 -7.50 -19.41 -8.31
N ALA A 270 -6.92 -18.26 -8.64
CA ALA A 270 -5.94 -18.16 -9.72
C ALA A 270 -4.61 -18.81 -9.34
N GLY A 271 -3.92 -19.37 -10.34
CA GLY A 271 -2.69 -20.16 -10.18
C GLY A 271 -2.91 -21.62 -10.57
N GLU A 272 -1.98 -22.22 -11.30
CA GLU A 272 -2.01 -23.63 -11.73
C GLU A 272 -2.23 -24.58 -10.53
N ASP A 273 -1.48 -24.38 -9.45
CA ASP A 273 -1.55 -25.21 -8.25
C ASP A 273 -2.85 -24.98 -7.43
N VAL A 274 -3.62 -23.94 -7.77
CA VAL A 274 -4.74 -23.43 -6.96
C VAL A 274 -6.10 -23.65 -7.64
N ILE A 275 -6.15 -23.53 -8.96
CA ILE A 275 -7.39 -23.43 -9.74
C ILE A 275 -8.21 -24.71 -9.76
N GLY A 276 -7.58 -25.87 -9.53
CA GLY A 276 -8.23 -27.18 -9.55
C GLY A 276 -9.46 -27.25 -8.65
N ALA A 277 -9.34 -26.79 -7.39
CA ALA A 277 -10.45 -26.81 -6.42
C ALA A 277 -11.66 -26.00 -6.89
N TYR A 278 -11.44 -24.83 -7.50
CA TYR A 278 -12.52 -23.98 -8.00
C TYR A 278 -13.14 -24.50 -9.31
N ARG A 279 -12.35 -25.10 -10.19
CA ARG A 279 -12.86 -25.69 -11.45
C ARG A 279 -13.61 -27.00 -11.23
N GLY A 280 -13.12 -27.84 -10.31
CA GLY A 280 -13.71 -29.15 -10.00
C GLY A 280 -15.05 -29.06 -9.29
N ASP A 281 -15.19 -28.14 -8.31
CA ASP A 281 -16.46 -27.90 -7.63
C ASP A 281 -16.58 -26.43 -7.20
N ARG A 282 -17.24 -25.64 -8.05
CA ARG A 282 -17.49 -24.22 -7.75
C ARG A 282 -18.38 -24.02 -6.53
N SER A 283 -19.40 -24.86 -6.36
CA SER A 283 -20.36 -24.70 -5.27
C SER A 283 -19.69 -25.01 -3.93
N GLY A 284 -18.99 -26.13 -3.85
CA GLY A 284 -18.20 -26.50 -2.68
C GLY A 284 -17.09 -25.50 -2.37
N PHE A 285 -16.41 -24.94 -3.38
CA PHE A 285 -15.43 -23.87 -3.16
C PHE A 285 -16.08 -22.63 -2.51
N LEU A 286 -17.25 -22.20 -3.00
CA LEU A 286 -17.97 -21.07 -2.42
C LEU A 286 -18.39 -21.37 -0.98
N GLN A 287 -18.92 -22.55 -0.72
CA GLN A 287 -19.40 -22.96 0.60
C GLN A 287 -18.28 -23.11 1.63
N SER A 288 -17.12 -23.64 1.23
CA SER A 288 -16.01 -23.97 2.12
C SER A 288 -15.03 -22.82 2.34
N ILE A 289 -14.79 -21.96 1.34
CA ILE A 289 -13.75 -20.92 1.40
C ILE A 289 -14.36 -19.51 1.44
N VAL A 290 -15.36 -19.24 0.60
CA VAL A 290 -15.86 -17.86 0.41
C VAL A 290 -16.89 -17.48 1.48
N ASP A 291 -17.87 -18.36 1.72
CA ASP A 291 -18.98 -18.11 2.62
C ASP A 291 -18.57 -17.95 4.09
N PRO A 292 -17.62 -18.73 4.66
CA PRO A 292 -17.20 -18.56 6.03
C PRO A 292 -16.66 -17.15 6.31
N LEU A 293 -15.90 -16.56 5.38
CA LEU A 293 -15.36 -15.20 5.51
C LEU A 293 -16.48 -14.14 5.46
N LYS A 294 -17.45 -14.32 4.56
CA LYS A 294 -18.63 -13.44 4.46
C LYS A 294 -19.50 -13.50 5.72
N LYS A 295 -19.73 -14.71 6.24
CA LYS A 295 -20.64 -14.97 7.38
C LYS A 295 -19.99 -14.68 8.75
N LYS A 296 -18.65 -14.60 8.82
CA LYS A 296 -17.91 -14.30 10.06
C LYS A 296 -18.45 -13.03 10.75
N LYS A 297 -18.74 -13.13 12.04
CA LYS A 297 -19.09 -12.00 12.91
C LYS A 297 -17.79 -11.39 13.44
N GLU A 298 -17.55 -10.13 13.14
CA GLU A 298 -16.33 -9.43 13.53
C GLU A 298 -16.53 -7.90 13.51
N THR A 299 -15.54 -7.18 14.03
CA THR A 299 -15.51 -5.71 13.97
C THR A 299 -14.82 -5.25 12.70
N ILE A 300 -15.48 -4.38 11.94
CA ILE A 300 -14.93 -3.70 10.77
C ILE A 300 -14.68 -2.24 11.11
N TYR A 301 -13.43 -1.82 10.93
CA TYR A 301 -12.96 -0.47 11.22
C TYR A 301 -13.11 0.40 9.97
N VAL A 302 -13.79 1.52 10.09
CA VAL A 302 -14.05 2.45 8.98
C VAL A 302 -13.86 3.89 9.44
N THR A 303 -13.50 4.77 8.51
CA THR A 303 -13.58 6.20 8.78
C THR A 303 -15.05 6.65 8.81
N PRO A 304 -15.43 7.57 9.70
CA PRO A 304 -16.81 8.08 9.75
C PRO A 304 -17.27 8.66 8.42
N LEU A 305 -18.52 8.38 8.04
CA LEU A 305 -19.17 8.92 6.83
C LEU A 305 -18.48 8.50 5.51
N SER A 306 -17.65 7.47 5.52
CA SER A 306 -17.02 6.91 4.31
C SER A 306 -17.98 6.04 3.49
N ASP A 307 -17.60 5.77 2.23
CA ASP A 307 -18.23 4.77 1.37
C ASP A 307 -18.13 3.37 1.99
N ALA A 308 -17.04 3.10 2.71
CA ALA A 308 -16.81 1.85 3.42
C ALA A 308 -17.82 1.64 4.56
N GLU A 309 -18.15 2.68 5.32
CA GLU A 309 -19.17 2.60 6.38
C GLU A 309 -20.54 2.18 5.81
N ASP A 310 -20.99 2.84 4.74
CA ASP A 310 -22.27 2.51 4.07
C ASP A 310 -22.21 1.12 3.44
N TYR A 311 -21.06 0.74 2.90
CA TYR A 311 -20.86 -0.58 2.30
C TYR A 311 -21.04 -1.69 3.34
N VAL A 312 -20.38 -1.59 4.50
CA VAL A 312 -20.46 -2.63 5.54
C VAL A 312 -21.90 -2.79 6.01
N LYS A 313 -22.57 -1.69 6.36
CA LYS A 313 -23.97 -1.71 6.85
C LYS A 313 -24.92 -2.38 5.86
N ARG A 314 -24.76 -2.10 4.55
CA ARG A 314 -25.61 -2.69 3.50
C ARG A 314 -25.24 -4.14 3.20
N ARG A 315 -23.94 -4.45 3.05
CA ARG A 315 -23.46 -5.73 2.50
C ARG A 315 -23.27 -6.82 3.56
N PHE A 316 -22.93 -6.40 4.78
CA PHE A 316 -22.57 -7.25 5.92
C PHE A 316 -23.20 -6.72 7.22
N PRO A 317 -24.54 -6.63 7.32
CA PRO A 317 -25.22 -6.03 8.48
C PRO A 317 -24.94 -6.76 9.80
N HIS A 318 -24.51 -8.01 9.76
CA HIS A 318 -24.11 -8.81 10.92
C HIS A 318 -22.67 -8.53 11.41
N LYS A 319 -21.88 -7.72 10.69
CA LYS A 319 -20.54 -7.29 11.11
C LYS A 319 -20.64 -5.95 11.83
N ARG A 320 -19.98 -5.84 12.99
CA ARG A 320 -20.03 -4.63 13.83
C ARG A 320 -19.17 -3.54 13.20
N VAL A 321 -19.75 -2.37 12.91
CA VAL A 321 -19.00 -1.21 12.44
C VAL A 321 -18.39 -0.47 13.64
N LYS A 322 -17.08 -0.22 13.59
CA LYS A 322 -16.36 0.64 14.53
C LYS A 322 -15.77 1.82 13.76
N ARG A 323 -16.09 3.03 14.19
CA ARG A 323 -15.56 4.27 13.60
C ARG A 323 -14.21 4.60 14.24
N VAL A 324 -13.21 4.85 13.41
CA VAL A 324 -11.83 5.22 13.83
C VAL A 324 -11.25 6.25 12.86
N ALA A 325 -10.21 6.98 13.26
CA ALA A 325 -9.39 7.70 12.29
C ALA A 325 -8.45 6.74 11.56
N ASN A 326 -7.89 7.17 10.44
CA ASN A 326 -6.92 6.37 9.67
C ASN A 326 -5.46 6.74 9.98
N GLY A 327 -5.21 7.72 10.85
CA GLY A 327 -3.86 8.19 11.22
C GLY A 327 -3.05 8.85 10.09
N MET A 328 -3.57 8.95 8.86
CA MET A 328 -2.83 9.55 7.74
C MET A 328 -2.95 11.07 7.77
N ARG A 329 -1.91 11.73 8.28
CA ARG A 329 -1.84 13.20 8.40
C ARG A 329 -0.86 13.77 7.39
N ALA A 330 -1.32 14.74 6.58
CA ALA A 330 -0.44 15.44 5.66
C ALA A 330 0.59 16.27 6.45
N ALA A 331 1.87 16.01 6.20
CA ALA A 331 3.00 16.76 6.78
C ALA A 331 3.48 17.90 5.86
N SER A 332 3.10 17.85 4.58
CA SER A 332 3.42 18.82 3.53
C SER A 332 2.29 18.93 2.51
N ILE A 333 2.25 19.99 1.71
CA ILE A 333 1.32 20.16 0.59
C ILE A 333 1.53 19.06 -0.46
N ALA A 334 2.77 18.67 -0.74
CA ALA A 334 3.07 17.53 -1.60
C ALA A 334 2.48 16.21 -1.07
N SER A 335 2.48 15.98 0.24
CA SER A 335 1.82 14.81 0.85
C SER A 335 0.29 14.94 0.85
N PHE A 336 -0.25 16.15 1.02
CA PHE A 336 -1.67 16.44 0.89
C PHE A 336 -2.19 16.10 -0.52
N ALA A 337 -1.51 16.58 -1.57
CA ALA A 337 -1.87 16.32 -2.96
C ALA A 337 -1.90 14.82 -3.27
N ARG A 338 -0.86 14.08 -2.87
CA ARG A 338 -0.79 12.62 -3.00
C ARG A 338 -1.91 11.92 -2.20
N GLY A 339 -2.21 12.42 -1.00
CA GLY A 339 -3.24 11.87 -0.13
C GLY A 339 -4.68 12.06 -0.62
N LEU A 340 -4.93 12.90 -1.63
CA LEU A 340 -6.26 13.06 -2.23
C LEU A 340 -6.69 11.79 -2.95
N SER A 341 -5.83 11.24 -3.83
CA SER A 341 -6.16 10.01 -4.58
C SER A 341 -6.32 8.79 -3.67
N LEU A 342 -5.62 8.76 -2.53
CA LEU A 342 -5.68 7.65 -1.57
C LEU A 342 -6.95 7.65 -0.71
N ARG A 343 -7.57 8.81 -0.49
CA ARG A 343 -8.72 8.98 0.43
C ARG A 343 -10.04 9.27 -0.28
N PHE A 344 -10.01 9.50 -1.59
CA PHE A 344 -11.16 9.90 -2.37
C PHE A 344 -12.33 8.91 -2.28
N GLN A 345 -13.49 9.41 -1.90
CA GLN A 345 -14.73 8.63 -1.77
C GLN A 345 -15.61 8.83 -3.00
N LYS A 346 -15.54 7.87 -3.93
CA LYS A 346 -16.22 7.94 -5.23
C LYS A 346 -17.73 8.16 -5.12
N LYS A 347 -18.41 7.51 -4.17
CA LYS A 347 -19.88 7.65 -4.03
C LYS A 347 -20.26 8.93 -3.32
N ARG A 348 -19.46 9.42 -2.37
CA ARG A 348 -19.66 10.77 -1.80
C ARG A 348 -19.48 11.87 -2.82
N ALA A 349 -18.64 11.66 -3.83
CA ALA A 349 -18.43 12.56 -4.95
C ALA A 349 -19.48 12.41 -6.08
N ALA A 350 -20.45 11.50 -5.96
CA ALA A 350 -21.51 11.35 -6.96
C ALA A 350 -22.36 12.62 -7.03
N GLY A 351 -22.62 13.10 -8.26
CA GLY A 351 -23.36 14.33 -8.51
C GLY A 351 -22.58 15.63 -8.28
N LEU A 352 -21.31 15.58 -7.88
CA LEU A 352 -20.42 16.74 -7.81
C LEU A 352 -19.64 16.89 -9.12
N SER A 353 -19.74 18.04 -9.77
CA SER A 353 -18.88 18.45 -10.89
C SER A 353 -18.30 19.82 -10.58
N ALA A 354 -17.02 19.88 -10.21
CA ALA A 354 -16.35 21.12 -9.85
C ALA A 354 -14.83 21.05 -10.05
N VAL A 355 -14.25 22.19 -10.42
CA VAL A 355 -12.81 22.43 -10.50
C VAL A 355 -12.37 23.31 -9.34
N TYR A 356 -11.44 22.80 -8.55
CA TYR A 356 -10.84 23.45 -7.40
C TYR A 356 -9.41 23.86 -7.73
N HIS A 357 -9.07 25.12 -7.49
CA HIS A 357 -7.70 25.62 -7.54
C HIS A 357 -7.21 25.83 -6.13
N PHE A 358 -6.12 25.17 -5.75
CA PHE A 358 -5.41 25.44 -4.50
C PHE A 358 -4.11 26.17 -4.83
N ALA A 359 -3.95 27.37 -4.29
CA ALA A 359 -2.73 28.15 -4.44
C ALA A 359 -2.09 28.34 -3.06
N PHE A 360 -1.02 27.59 -2.81
CA PHE A 360 -0.32 27.60 -1.53
C PHE A 360 0.87 28.55 -1.54
N SER A 361 1.03 29.28 -0.45
CA SER A 361 2.11 30.24 -0.22
C SER A 361 2.87 29.92 1.07
N GLY A 362 3.89 30.73 1.39
CA GLY A 362 4.70 30.56 2.60
C GLY A 362 5.80 29.51 2.44
N ALA A 363 5.91 28.62 3.44
CA ALA A 363 6.99 27.64 3.57
C ALA A 363 7.03 26.59 2.45
N GLU A 364 5.89 26.31 1.80
CA GLU A 364 5.80 25.42 0.65
C GLU A 364 4.90 26.08 -0.40
N ARG A 365 5.51 26.59 -1.48
CA ARG A 365 4.78 27.17 -2.60
C ARG A 365 4.42 26.08 -3.59
N LYS A 366 3.12 25.84 -3.77
CA LYS A 366 2.63 24.85 -4.72
C LYS A 366 1.22 25.20 -5.16
N ASP A 367 0.99 25.13 -6.45
CA ASP A 367 -0.33 25.27 -7.04
C ASP A 367 -0.83 23.90 -7.46
N LEU A 368 -2.11 23.64 -7.20
CA LEU A 368 -2.77 22.38 -7.53
C LEU A 368 -4.13 22.66 -8.16
N THR A 369 -4.48 21.87 -9.15
CA THR A 369 -5.83 21.76 -9.68
C THR A 369 -6.41 20.42 -9.27
N VAL A 370 -7.57 20.44 -8.64
CA VAL A 370 -8.33 19.23 -8.32
C VAL A 370 -9.65 19.30 -9.06
N ARG A 371 -9.91 18.36 -9.96
CA ARG A 371 -11.18 18.24 -10.66
C ARG A 371 -11.92 17.03 -10.11
N ILE A 372 -13.15 17.26 -9.67
CA ILE A 372 -14.07 16.19 -9.30
C ILE A 372 -15.22 16.23 -10.30
N ASP A 373 -15.47 15.09 -10.95
CA ASP A 373 -16.58 14.93 -11.89
C ASP A 373 -17.26 13.59 -11.65
N ASN A 374 -18.40 13.63 -10.98
CA ASN A 374 -19.30 12.51 -10.73
C ASN A 374 -18.59 11.22 -10.29
N GLY A 375 -17.81 11.29 -9.20
CA GLY A 375 -17.06 10.15 -8.67
C GLY A 375 -15.74 9.86 -9.38
N ARG A 376 -15.28 10.74 -10.27
CA ARG A 376 -13.91 10.76 -10.81
C ARG A 376 -13.11 11.88 -10.16
N LEU A 377 -11.83 11.63 -9.95
CA LEU A 377 -10.87 12.58 -9.37
C LEU A 377 -9.68 12.71 -10.32
N GLU A 378 -9.32 13.94 -10.64
CA GLU A 378 -8.07 14.30 -11.29
C GLU A 378 -7.34 15.31 -10.41
N VAL A 379 -6.05 15.09 -10.18
CA VAL A 379 -5.18 16.00 -9.44
C VAL A 379 -4.01 16.35 -10.34
N GLY A 380 -3.84 17.63 -10.65
CA GLY A 380 -2.75 18.15 -11.48
C GLY A 380 -1.97 19.23 -10.75
N GLU A 381 -0.71 19.40 -11.13
CA GLU A 381 0.11 20.52 -10.67
C GLU A 381 -0.18 21.78 -11.49
N GLY A 382 -0.16 22.94 -10.83
CA GLY A 382 -0.51 24.23 -11.41
C GLY A 382 -2.00 24.56 -11.35
N LEU A 383 -2.33 25.78 -11.78
CA LEU A 383 -3.70 26.29 -11.86
C LEU A 383 -4.20 26.16 -13.31
N ILE A 384 -4.84 25.04 -13.62
CA ILE A 384 -5.21 24.65 -14.98
C ILE A 384 -6.70 24.90 -15.19
N GLY A 385 -7.04 25.61 -16.27
CA GLY A 385 -8.42 25.90 -16.66
C GLY A 385 -9.13 26.91 -15.75
N LYS A 386 -10.47 26.95 -15.83
CA LYS A 386 -11.31 27.81 -14.98
C LYS A 386 -11.75 27.04 -13.73
N ALA A 387 -11.51 27.62 -12.56
CA ALA A 387 -11.99 27.06 -11.30
C ALA A 387 -13.37 27.58 -10.93
N ASP A 388 -14.16 26.69 -10.33
CA ASP A 388 -15.42 27.00 -9.65
C ASP A 388 -15.16 27.51 -8.22
N LEU A 389 -14.06 27.04 -7.61
CA LEU A 389 -13.57 27.52 -6.33
C LEU A 389 -12.04 27.64 -6.32
N VAL A 390 -11.55 28.84 -6.00
CA VAL A 390 -10.13 29.11 -5.74
C VAL A 390 -9.91 29.24 -4.24
N ILE A 391 -8.99 28.43 -3.71
CA ILE A 391 -8.54 28.43 -2.31
C ILE A 391 -7.09 28.90 -2.29
N ARG A 392 -6.86 30.08 -1.72
CA ARG A 392 -5.52 30.60 -1.44
C ARG A 392 -5.21 30.42 0.03
N ALA A 393 -4.10 29.79 0.35
CA ALA A 393 -3.73 29.56 1.74
C ALA A 393 -2.22 29.66 1.98
N ASP A 394 -1.83 30.11 3.15
CA ASP A 394 -0.50 29.76 3.67
C ASP A 394 -0.44 28.24 3.92
N ALA A 395 0.64 27.60 3.49
CA ALA A 395 0.80 26.14 3.55
C ALA A 395 0.69 25.61 4.99
N GLN A 396 1.31 26.28 5.96
CA GLN A 396 1.29 25.83 7.36
C GLN A 396 -0.11 26.00 7.96
N SER A 397 -0.79 27.11 7.65
CA SER A 397 -2.16 27.33 8.09
C SER A 397 -3.14 26.31 7.51
N TRP A 398 -2.98 25.93 6.23
CA TRP A 398 -3.78 24.86 5.63
C TRP A 398 -3.55 23.52 6.32
N LEU A 399 -2.29 23.14 6.56
CA LEU A 399 -1.95 21.88 7.22
C LEU A 399 -2.48 21.82 8.66
N ARG A 400 -2.38 22.91 9.43
CA ARG A 400 -2.97 23.01 10.78
C ARG A 400 -4.50 22.90 10.75
N PHE A 401 -5.14 23.49 9.75
CA PHE A 401 -6.58 23.32 9.53
C PHE A 401 -6.95 21.85 9.29
N LEU A 402 -6.23 21.16 8.41
CA LEU A 402 -6.46 19.72 8.14
C LEU A 402 -6.26 18.85 9.40
N ARG A 403 -5.35 19.24 10.30
CA ARG A 403 -5.11 18.55 11.59
C ARG A 403 -6.08 18.97 12.70
N LYS A 404 -7.06 19.84 12.40
CA LYS A 404 -8.01 20.40 13.39
C LYS A 404 -7.35 21.20 14.52
N GLU A 405 -6.09 21.60 14.33
CA GLU A 405 -5.36 22.49 15.25
C GLU A 405 -5.79 23.96 15.08
N ARG A 406 -6.45 24.27 13.95
CA ARG A 406 -6.94 25.62 13.65
C ARG A 406 -8.34 25.58 13.06
N SER A 407 -9.21 26.43 13.58
CA SER A 407 -10.57 26.60 13.05
C SER A 407 -10.55 27.23 11.67
N LEU A 408 -11.34 26.68 10.74
CA LEU A 408 -11.53 27.24 9.40
C LEU A 408 -12.07 28.67 9.46
N LEU A 409 -13.06 28.92 10.33
CA LEU A 409 -13.64 30.26 10.51
C LEU A 409 -12.57 31.27 10.90
N TRP A 410 -11.70 30.89 11.84
CA TRP A 410 -10.63 31.77 12.30
C TRP A 410 -9.57 32.00 11.21
N ALA A 411 -9.23 30.96 10.45
CA ALA A 411 -8.32 31.08 9.30
C ALA A 411 -8.87 31.96 8.16
N LEU A 412 -10.20 31.97 7.95
CA LEU A 412 -10.88 32.86 7.01
C LEU A 412 -10.87 34.31 7.50
N VAL A 413 -11.21 34.54 8.78
CA VAL A 413 -11.23 35.89 9.39
C VAL A 413 -9.84 36.52 9.43
N THR A 414 -8.81 35.72 9.72
CA THR A 414 -7.40 36.17 9.71
C THR A 414 -6.79 36.29 8.31
N LEU A 415 -7.58 36.05 7.25
CA LEU A 415 -7.17 36.12 5.83
C LEU A 415 -6.01 35.21 5.44
N GLU A 416 -5.71 34.21 6.26
CA GLU A 416 -4.70 33.19 5.98
C GLU A 416 -5.21 32.12 5.01
N ILE A 417 -6.53 31.90 4.99
CA ILE A 417 -7.24 31.17 3.94
C ILE A 417 -8.20 32.15 3.28
N ARG A 418 -8.16 32.25 1.95
CA ARG A 418 -9.07 33.08 1.16
C ARG A 418 -9.76 32.22 0.13
N LEU A 419 -11.08 32.36 0.05
CA LEU A 419 -11.92 31.65 -0.90
C LEU A 419 -12.45 32.62 -1.95
N ARG A 420 -12.42 32.23 -3.22
CA ARG A 420 -13.06 32.96 -4.33
C ARG A 420 -13.86 31.97 -5.16
N GLY A 421 -15.18 32.14 -5.22
CA GLY A 421 -16.11 31.18 -5.82
C GLY A 421 -17.25 30.83 -4.86
N ASP A 422 -17.99 29.75 -5.13
CA ASP A 422 -19.04 29.28 -4.23
C ASP A 422 -18.43 28.58 -2.99
N PRO A 423 -18.56 29.14 -1.76
CA PRO A 423 -17.99 28.52 -0.57
C PRO A 423 -18.61 27.17 -0.21
N ARG A 424 -19.83 26.85 -0.69
CA ARG A 424 -20.46 25.53 -0.48
C ARG A 424 -19.65 24.40 -1.11
N LEU A 425 -18.88 24.71 -2.15
CA LEU A 425 -18.00 23.74 -2.81
C LEU A 425 -16.86 23.27 -1.90
N LEU A 426 -16.41 24.06 -0.92
CA LEU A 426 -15.39 23.61 0.04
C LEU A 426 -15.95 22.52 0.97
N ALA A 427 -17.19 22.67 1.43
CA ALA A 427 -17.87 21.66 2.22
C ALA A 427 -18.17 20.40 1.39
N ALA A 428 -18.57 20.57 0.12
CA ALA A 428 -18.75 19.45 -0.81
C ALA A 428 -17.43 18.69 -1.06
N PHE A 429 -16.32 19.43 -1.21
CA PHE A 429 -14.98 18.86 -1.30
C PHE A 429 -14.66 18.04 -0.06
N GLY A 430 -14.83 18.61 1.14
CA GLY A 430 -14.55 17.91 2.41
C GLY A 430 -15.31 16.59 2.56
N LYS A 431 -16.57 16.51 2.10
CA LYS A 431 -17.36 15.26 2.10
C LYS A 431 -16.76 14.15 1.24
N CYS A 432 -15.95 14.48 0.24
CA CYS A 432 -15.28 13.51 -0.62
C CYS A 432 -14.01 12.93 0.01
N PHE A 433 -13.52 13.50 1.12
CA PHE A 433 -12.27 13.13 1.78
C PHE A 433 -12.44 13.09 3.32
N PRO A 434 -13.22 12.13 3.87
CA PRO A 434 -13.49 12.00 5.30
C PRO A 434 -12.27 11.63 6.15
#